data_AF-A0A4U7B5Z8-F1
#
_entry.id   AF-A0A4U7B5Z8-F1
#
_cell.length_a   1.000
_cell.length_b   1.000
_cell.length_c   1.000
_cell.angle_alpha   90.00
_cell.angle_beta   90.00
_cell.angle_gamma   90.00
#
_symmetry.space_group_name_H-M   'P 1'
#
loop_
_entity.id
_entity.type
_entity.pdbx_description
1 polymer ?
#
loop_
_entity_poly.entity_id
_entity_poly.type
_entity_poly.pdbx_seq_one_letter_code
_entity_poly.pdbx_strand_id
1 'polypeptide(L)'
;MGVYWRWMGEAMEIPFNVLPSFKDGWKHGLHFLDELEAWSREYEIAHMVPAESNESVAKGTIKIALTNVPKPLHGFAQDFVAALLEPRLRRAMKFAEPASSTVSMLNLTMGMRKLIIRHLLPPRPQILRKRWFTDELDAAGRIHSVQFVAHPWYVKPSFSWRYGIKALLLRLAGGKVPGDDGTRYQPEGYVIPEIGPEVLKGKGSAEMEAERARLSANPRLGCPFSRW
;
A
#
# COMPACT_ATOMS: atom_id res chain seq x y z
N MET A 1 13.61 -5.81 10.39
CA MET A 1 12.17 -5.46 10.34
C MET A 1 11.64 -5.01 11.69
N GLY A 2 11.77 -5.78 12.77
CA GLY A 2 11.22 -5.38 14.09
C GLY A 2 11.75 -4.06 14.65
N VAL A 3 13.05 -3.81 14.55
CA VAL A 3 13.66 -2.52 14.98
C VAL A 3 13.08 -1.34 14.22
N TYR A 4 12.94 -1.47 12.90
CA TYR A 4 12.36 -0.43 12.06
C TYR A 4 10.92 -0.10 12.47
N TRP A 5 10.09 -1.11 12.70
CA TRP A 5 8.70 -0.92 13.14
C TRP A 5 8.61 -0.29 14.54
N ARG A 6 9.49 -0.69 15.46
CA ARG A 6 9.59 -0.04 16.78
C ARG A 6 9.93 1.44 16.64
N TRP A 7 10.98 1.76 15.89
CA TRP A 7 11.41 3.15 15.68
C TRP A 7 10.36 3.99 14.95
N MET A 8 9.64 3.40 13.99
CA MET A 8 8.51 4.07 13.35
C MET A 8 7.42 4.40 14.37
N GLY A 9 7.04 3.46 15.23
CA GLY A 9 6.04 3.73 16.26
C GLY A 9 6.52 4.75 17.30
N GLU A 10 7.79 4.69 17.71
CA GLU A 10 8.41 5.71 18.57
C GLU A 10 8.36 7.10 17.90
N ALA A 11 8.68 7.19 16.61
CA ALA A 11 8.63 8.44 15.84
C ALA A 11 7.20 8.96 15.65
N MET A 12 6.22 8.05 15.57
CA MET A 12 4.79 8.37 15.59
C MET A 12 4.25 8.64 17.01
N GLU A 13 5.12 8.67 18.02
CA GLU A 13 4.79 8.92 19.44
C GLU A 13 3.80 7.90 20.04
N ILE A 14 3.78 6.68 19.51
CA ILE A 14 2.91 5.62 19.99
C ILE A 14 3.49 5.06 21.31
N PRO A 15 2.73 5.10 22.43
CA PRO A 15 3.21 4.52 23.68
C PRO A 15 3.15 2.99 23.60
N PHE A 16 4.28 2.34 23.85
CA PHE A 16 4.39 0.87 23.91
C PHE A 16 4.21 0.31 25.32
N ASN A 17 3.62 1.08 26.23
CA ASN A 17 3.48 0.76 27.66
C ASN A 17 2.65 -0.50 27.94
N VAL A 18 1.80 -0.92 27.00
CA VAL A 18 1.01 -2.15 27.07
C VAL A 18 1.82 -3.42 26.82
N LEU A 19 3.02 -3.29 26.23
CA LEU A 19 3.89 -4.43 25.95
C LEU A 19 4.68 -4.82 27.20
N PRO A 20 4.80 -6.13 27.53
CA PRO A 20 5.41 -6.61 28.77
C PRO A 20 6.82 -6.08 29.00
N SER A 21 7.66 -6.06 27.97
CA SER A 21 9.07 -5.65 28.09
C SER A 21 9.30 -4.15 27.90
N PHE A 22 8.27 -3.31 27.96
CA PHE A 22 8.42 -1.86 27.81
C PHE A 22 9.35 -1.25 28.88
N LYS A 23 9.26 -1.72 30.13
CA LYS A 23 10.04 -1.19 31.25
C LYS A 23 11.52 -1.61 31.21
N ASP A 24 11.75 -2.89 30.90
CA ASP A 24 13.09 -3.48 30.89
C ASP A 24 13.80 -3.33 29.54
N GLY A 25 13.05 -2.98 28.50
CA GLY A 25 13.50 -2.92 27.12
C GLY A 25 13.51 -4.28 26.43
N TRP A 26 13.49 -4.27 25.09
CA TRP A 26 13.54 -5.50 24.30
C TRP A 26 14.98 -5.88 23.94
N LYS A 27 15.29 -7.18 24.08
CA LYS A 27 16.60 -7.76 23.72
C LYS A 27 16.98 -7.56 22.25
N HIS A 28 16.03 -7.73 21.34
CA HIS A 28 16.23 -7.58 19.90
C HIS A 28 14.89 -7.31 19.19
N GLY A 29 14.95 -6.93 17.91
CA GLY A 29 13.76 -6.57 17.13
C GLY A 29 12.75 -7.71 16.97
N LEU A 30 13.20 -8.98 16.99
CA LEU A 30 12.28 -10.12 16.97
C LEU A 30 11.45 -10.22 18.26
N HIS A 31 12.06 -10.00 19.43
CA HIS A 31 11.37 -10.01 20.72
C HIS A 31 10.26 -8.95 20.78
N PHE A 32 10.54 -7.75 20.25
CA PHE A 32 9.54 -6.71 20.10
C PHE A 32 8.38 -7.14 19.17
N LEU A 33 8.68 -7.77 18.04
CA LEU A 33 7.64 -8.24 17.12
C LEU A 33 6.78 -9.34 17.72
N ASP A 34 7.37 -10.28 18.46
CA ASP A 34 6.63 -11.37 19.10
C ASP A 34 5.64 -10.82 20.14
N GLU A 35 6.08 -9.86 20.97
CA GLU A 35 5.18 -9.18 21.93
C GLU A 35 4.09 -8.37 21.23
N LEU A 36 4.44 -7.65 20.16
CA LEU A 36 3.48 -6.86 19.38
C LEU A 36 2.46 -7.75 18.67
N GLU A 37 2.88 -8.90 18.14
CA GLU A 37 1.99 -9.88 17.51
C GLU A 37 1.03 -10.49 18.53
N ALA A 38 1.52 -10.89 19.71
CA ALA A 38 0.69 -11.40 20.79
C ALA A 38 -0.38 -10.38 21.20
N TRP A 39 0.03 -9.13 21.43
CA TRP A 39 -0.87 -8.03 21.76
C TRP A 39 -1.89 -7.77 20.62
N SER A 40 -1.43 -7.70 19.37
CA SER A 40 -2.30 -7.45 18.20
C SER A 40 -3.37 -8.53 18.06
N ARG A 41 -2.98 -9.80 18.26
CA ARG A 41 -3.91 -10.94 18.16
C ARG A 41 -4.97 -10.90 19.25
N GLU A 42 -4.62 -10.58 20.48
CA GLU A 42 -5.58 -10.41 21.57
C GLU A 42 -6.54 -9.25 21.30
N TYR A 43 -6.00 -8.12 20.85
CA TYR A 43 -6.79 -6.95 20.47
C TYR A 43 -7.77 -7.27 19.33
N GLU A 44 -7.32 -7.96 18.28
CA GLU A 44 -8.15 -8.39 17.15
C GLU A 44 -9.27 -9.35 17.58
N ILE A 45 -8.98 -10.30 18.48
CA ILE A 45 -10.01 -11.21 19.00
C ILE A 45 -11.12 -10.44 19.71
N ALA A 46 -10.76 -9.41 20.48
CA ALA A 46 -11.72 -8.62 21.26
C ALA A 46 -12.46 -7.56 20.41
N HIS A 47 -11.81 -6.94 19.44
CA HIS A 47 -12.32 -5.72 18.77
C HIS A 47 -12.56 -5.85 17.28
N MET A 48 -12.05 -6.88 16.59
CA MET A 48 -12.28 -7.06 15.15
C MET A 48 -13.63 -7.74 14.88
N VAL A 49 -14.70 -7.02 15.23
CA VAL A 49 -16.09 -7.50 15.18
C VAL A 49 -16.85 -6.99 13.94
N PRO A 50 -17.94 -7.66 13.54
CA PRO A 50 -18.77 -7.21 12.42
C PRO A 50 -19.42 -5.85 12.67
N ALA A 51 -19.16 -4.88 11.80
CA ALA A 51 -19.76 -3.55 11.87
C ALA A 51 -20.20 -3.06 10.49
N GLU A 52 -21.27 -2.27 10.43
CA GLU A 52 -21.77 -1.68 9.17
C GLU A 52 -20.78 -0.66 8.58
N SER A 53 -20.10 0.10 9.44
CA SER A 53 -19.00 0.99 9.03
C SER A 53 -17.88 0.23 8.32
N ASN A 54 -17.49 -0.93 8.84
CA ASN A 54 -16.46 -1.79 8.25
C ASN A 54 -16.89 -2.29 6.87
N GLU A 55 -18.14 -2.73 6.73
CA GLU A 55 -18.69 -3.19 5.46
C GLU A 55 -18.72 -2.06 4.41
N SER A 56 -19.14 -0.86 4.78
CA SER A 56 -19.20 0.30 3.89
C SER A 56 -17.81 0.68 3.34
N VAL A 57 -16.82 0.81 4.23
CA VAL A 57 -15.44 1.12 3.86
C VAL A 57 -14.82 0.00 3.00
N ALA A 58 -15.09 -1.26 3.35
CA ALA A 58 -14.58 -2.40 2.59
C ALA A 58 -15.17 -2.46 1.18
N LYS A 59 -16.49 -2.26 1.03
CA LYS A 59 -17.15 -2.17 -0.30
C LYS A 59 -16.59 -1.01 -1.13
N GLY A 60 -16.37 0.15 -0.51
CA GLY A 60 -15.73 1.30 -1.17
C GLY A 60 -14.32 0.96 -1.67
N THR A 61 -13.53 0.28 -0.85
CA THR A 61 -12.16 -0.12 -1.18
C THR A 61 -12.13 -1.15 -2.31
N ILE A 62 -13.00 -2.16 -2.27
CA ILE A 62 -13.15 -3.14 -3.36
C ILE A 62 -13.55 -2.43 -4.65
N LYS A 63 -14.49 -1.49 -4.61
CA LYS A 63 -14.90 -0.71 -5.79
C LYS A 63 -13.71 0.04 -6.41
N ILE A 64 -12.85 0.64 -5.57
CA ILE A 64 -11.62 1.30 -6.05
C ILE A 64 -10.68 0.28 -6.71
N ALA A 65 -10.45 -0.87 -6.06
CA ALA A 65 -9.59 -1.94 -6.60
C ALA A 65 -10.11 -2.49 -7.94
N LEU A 66 -11.44 -2.57 -8.11
CA LEU A 66 -12.10 -3.05 -9.32
C LEU A 66 -12.27 -1.99 -10.42
N THR A 67 -11.78 -0.76 -10.21
CA THR A 67 -11.93 0.35 -11.19
C THR A 67 -11.41 -0.02 -12.58
N ASN A 68 -10.30 -0.76 -12.62
CA ASN A 68 -9.65 -1.17 -13.87
C ASN A 68 -9.95 -2.62 -14.27
N VAL A 69 -10.95 -3.25 -13.62
CA VAL A 69 -11.40 -4.61 -13.91
C VAL A 69 -12.70 -4.55 -14.71
N PRO A 70 -12.83 -5.27 -15.83
CA PRO A 70 -14.08 -5.34 -16.57
C PRO A 70 -15.25 -5.83 -15.69
N LYS A 71 -16.42 -5.19 -15.81
CA LYS A 71 -17.62 -5.52 -15.01
C LYS A 71 -17.99 -7.01 -14.97
N PRO A 72 -17.91 -7.80 -16.07
CA PRO A 72 -18.24 -9.22 -16.02
C PRO A 72 -17.35 -10.04 -15.07
N LEU A 73 -16.12 -9.57 -14.81
CA LEU A 73 -15.17 -10.24 -13.92
C LEU A 73 -15.29 -9.79 -12.46
N HIS A 74 -16.17 -8.85 -12.13
CA HIS A 74 -16.28 -8.30 -10.78
C HIS A 74 -16.66 -9.37 -9.75
N GLY A 75 -17.58 -10.28 -10.07
CA GLY A 75 -17.96 -11.36 -9.15
C GLY A 75 -16.79 -12.27 -8.78
N PHE A 76 -16.03 -12.71 -9.79
CA PHE A 76 -14.82 -13.50 -9.58
C PHE A 76 -13.74 -12.71 -8.81
N ALA A 77 -13.54 -11.44 -9.14
CA ALA A 77 -12.56 -10.60 -8.46
C ALA A 77 -12.93 -10.34 -7.00
N GLN A 78 -14.22 -10.18 -6.68
CA GLN A 78 -14.71 -10.07 -5.30
C GLN A 78 -14.46 -11.35 -4.51
N ASP A 79 -14.75 -12.51 -5.09
CA ASP A 79 -14.48 -13.81 -4.49
C ASP A 79 -12.98 -14.03 -4.25
N PHE A 80 -12.15 -13.61 -5.21
CA PHE A 80 -10.70 -13.65 -5.08
C PHE A 80 -10.17 -12.70 -3.98
N VAL A 81 -10.75 -11.51 -3.85
CA VAL A 81 -10.44 -10.60 -2.73
C VAL A 81 -10.85 -11.21 -1.40
N ALA A 82 -12.04 -11.82 -1.31
CA ALA A 82 -12.51 -12.51 -0.11
C ALA A 82 -11.61 -13.70 0.28
N ALA A 83 -11.03 -14.40 -0.71
CA ALA A 83 -10.04 -15.46 -0.50
C ALA A 83 -8.67 -14.95 -0.01
N LEU A 84 -8.30 -13.71 -0.34
CA LEU A 84 -7.07 -13.08 0.12
C LEU A 84 -7.16 -12.55 1.56
N LEU A 85 -8.37 -12.20 2.01
CA LEU A 85 -8.62 -11.67 3.35
C LEU A 85 -8.62 -12.78 4.42
N GLU A 86 -8.02 -12.49 5.57
CA GLU A 86 -8.05 -13.39 6.72
C GLU A 86 -9.50 -13.66 7.19
N PRO A 87 -9.85 -14.89 7.65
CA PRO A 87 -11.21 -15.22 8.08
C PRO A 87 -11.82 -14.30 9.15
N ARG A 88 -11.03 -13.75 10.07
CA ARG A 88 -11.55 -12.80 11.05
C ARG A 88 -11.87 -11.44 10.42
N LEU A 89 -10.94 -10.90 9.64
CA LEU A 89 -11.11 -9.62 8.93
C LEU A 89 -12.30 -9.66 7.98
N ARG A 90 -12.46 -10.75 7.24
CA ARG A 90 -13.60 -11.00 6.34
C ARG A 90 -14.93 -10.96 7.09
N ARG A 91 -15.02 -11.62 8.25
CA ARG A 91 -16.22 -11.60 9.10
C ARG A 91 -16.49 -10.21 9.66
N ALA A 92 -15.45 -9.48 10.09
CA ALA A 92 -15.58 -8.11 10.57
C ALA A 92 -16.10 -7.14 9.49
N MET A 93 -15.77 -7.40 8.22
CA MET A 93 -16.26 -6.66 7.04
C MET A 93 -17.61 -7.17 6.51
N LYS A 94 -18.19 -8.23 7.12
CA LYS A 94 -19.44 -8.88 6.69
C LYS A 94 -19.40 -9.41 5.25
N PHE A 95 -18.23 -9.85 4.80
CA PHE A 95 -18.10 -10.46 3.47
C PHE A 95 -18.47 -11.95 3.49
N ALA A 96 -19.05 -12.40 2.38
CA ALA A 96 -19.36 -13.80 2.16
C ALA A 96 -18.08 -14.64 2.16
N GLU A 97 -18.22 -15.91 2.53
CA GLU A 97 -17.11 -16.84 2.45
C GLU A 97 -16.75 -17.11 0.99
N PRO A 98 -15.45 -17.12 0.65
CA PRO A 98 -15.03 -17.39 -0.71
C PRO A 98 -15.28 -18.85 -1.08
N ALA A 99 -15.50 -19.13 -2.36
CA ALA A 99 -15.61 -20.50 -2.83
C ALA A 99 -14.32 -21.30 -2.54
N SER A 100 -14.45 -22.55 -2.09
CA SER A 100 -13.30 -23.43 -1.80
C SER A 100 -12.39 -23.64 -3.01
N SER A 101 -12.96 -23.60 -4.21
CA SER A 101 -12.22 -23.65 -5.48
C SER A 101 -11.32 -22.42 -5.66
N THR A 102 -11.82 -21.22 -5.35
CA THR A 102 -11.07 -19.96 -5.44
C THR A 102 -9.91 -19.92 -4.44
N VAL A 103 -10.13 -20.40 -3.22
CA VAL A 103 -9.05 -20.54 -2.21
C VAL A 103 -7.98 -21.53 -2.69
N SER A 104 -8.40 -22.68 -3.22
CA SER A 104 -7.49 -23.71 -3.74
C SER A 104 -6.67 -23.18 -4.92
N MET A 105 -7.32 -22.46 -5.84
CA MET A 105 -6.69 -21.82 -6.99
C MET A 105 -5.72 -20.72 -6.56
N LEU A 106 -6.05 -19.90 -5.57
CA LEU A 106 -5.15 -18.89 -5.00
C LEU A 106 -3.90 -19.55 -4.44
N ASN A 107 -4.06 -20.59 -3.62
CA ASN A 107 -2.96 -21.34 -3.02
C ASN A 107 -2.08 -22.00 -4.10
N LEU A 108 -2.69 -22.62 -5.11
CA LEU A 108 -1.98 -23.19 -6.25
C LEU A 108 -1.19 -22.12 -7.00
N THR A 109 -1.80 -20.97 -7.30
CA THR A 109 -1.15 -19.87 -8.02
C THR A 109 0.04 -19.32 -7.24
N MET A 110 -0.11 -19.11 -5.93
CA MET A 110 0.97 -18.62 -5.07
C MET A 110 2.08 -19.67 -4.91
N GLY A 111 1.74 -20.96 -4.80
CA GLY A 111 2.67 -22.07 -4.75
C GLY A 111 3.48 -22.21 -6.04
N MET A 112 2.80 -22.20 -7.19
CA MET A 112 3.43 -22.24 -8.51
C MET A 112 4.35 -21.04 -8.72
N ARG A 113 3.88 -19.83 -8.39
CA ARG A 113 4.70 -18.62 -8.46
C ARG A 113 5.95 -18.73 -7.59
N LYS A 114 5.83 -19.25 -6.37
CA LYS A 114 6.97 -19.48 -5.47
C LYS A 114 7.98 -20.43 -6.11
N LEU A 115 7.53 -21.53 -6.70
CA LEU A 115 8.41 -22.51 -7.38
C LEU A 115 9.12 -21.90 -8.59
N ILE A 116 8.39 -21.17 -9.45
CA ILE A 116 8.93 -20.50 -10.64
C ILE A 116 9.99 -19.48 -10.22
N ILE A 117 9.67 -18.60 -9.26
CA ILE A 117 10.62 -17.57 -8.80
C ILE A 117 11.84 -18.20 -8.14
N ARG A 118 11.67 -19.28 -7.39
CA ARG A 118 12.77 -19.94 -6.67
C ARG A 118 13.72 -20.71 -7.58
N HIS A 119 13.21 -21.35 -8.64
CA HIS A 119 13.97 -22.32 -9.43
C HIS A 119 14.23 -21.90 -10.88
N LEU A 120 13.39 -21.04 -11.47
CA LEU A 120 13.46 -20.71 -12.90
C LEU A 120 13.90 -19.28 -13.19
N LEU A 121 13.81 -18.37 -12.21
CA LEU A 121 14.16 -16.96 -12.41
C LEU A 121 15.52 -16.65 -11.79
N PRO A 122 16.43 -16.00 -12.55
CA PRO A 122 17.66 -15.46 -11.99
C PRO A 122 17.37 -14.34 -10.98
N PRO A 123 18.34 -13.96 -10.14
CA PRO A 123 18.21 -12.78 -9.27
C PRO A 123 17.77 -11.56 -10.10
N ARG A 124 16.82 -10.79 -9.57
CA ARG A 124 16.17 -9.71 -10.32
C ARG A 124 17.22 -8.71 -10.81
N PRO A 125 17.38 -8.52 -12.14
CA PRO A 125 18.30 -7.53 -12.68
C PRO A 125 17.81 -6.12 -12.35
N GLN A 126 18.74 -5.18 -12.19
CA GLN A 126 18.44 -3.79 -11.78
C GLN A 126 17.51 -3.06 -12.77
N ILE A 127 17.56 -3.44 -14.05
CA ILE A 127 16.68 -2.87 -15.10
C ILE A 127 15.20 -3.18 -14.83
N LEU A 128 14.90 -4.32 -14.19
CA LEU A 128 13.53 -4.73 -13.82
C LEU A 128 13.14 -4.27 -12.42
N ARG A 129 13.89 -3.34 -11.81
CA ARG A 129 13.53 -2.74 -10.53
C ARG A 129 12.18 -2.05 -10.66
N LYS A 130 11.24 -2.39 -9.77
CA LYS A 130 9.94 -1.73 -9.70
C LYS A 130 10.13 -0.28 -9.23
N ARG A 131 9.65 0.67 -10.02
CA ARG A 131 9.66 2.10 -9.70
C ARG A 131 8.24 2.61 -9.60
N TRP A 132 7.95 3.35 -8.55
CA TRP A 132 6.65 4.01 -8.34
C TRP A 132 6.72 5.48 -8.69
N PHE A 133 7.85 6.13 -8.43
CA PHE A 133 8.10 7.54 -8.71
C PHE A 133 9.33 7.71 -9.58
N THR A 134 9.46 8.86 -10.22
CA THR A 134 10.68 9.26 -10.92
C THR A 134 11.83 9.45 -9.91
N ASP A 135 13.03 8.99 -10.25
CA ASP A 135 14.21 9.09 -9.38
C ASP A 135 14.73 10.54 -9.32
N GLU A 136 14.55 11.29 -10.40
CA GLU A 136 14.91 12.70 -10.52
C GLU A 136 13.66 13.57 -10.63
N LEU A 137 13.79 14.82 -10.19
CA LEU A 137 12.77 15.84 -10.35
C LEU A 137 12.71 16.28 -11.82
N ASP A 138 11.51 16.59 -12.31
CA ASP A 138 11.35 17.19 -13.64
C ASP A 138 12.02 18.58 -13.67
N ALA A 139 12.20 19.17 -14.84
CA ALA A 139 12.79 20.51 -15.00
C ALA A 139 12.08 21.62 -14.17
N ALA A 140 10.81 21.39 -13.83
CA ALA A 140 10.00 22.26 -12.97
C ALA A 140 10.05 21.89 -11.46
N GLY A 141 10.93 20.97 -11.05
CA GLY A 141 11.04 20.52 -9.65
C GLY A 141 9.92 19.59 -9.18
N ARG A 142 9.13 19.01 -10.10
CA ARG A 142 7.95 18.19 -9.79
C ARG A 142 8.26 16.69 -9.81
N ILE A 143 7.57 15.95 -8.95
CA ILE A 143 7.63 14.49 -8.86
C ILE A 143 6.50 13.90 -9.70
N HIS A 144 6.82 12.86 -10.48
CA HIS A 144 5.86 12.12 -11.28
C HIS A 144 5.71 10.69 -10.80
N SER A 145 4.48 10.19 -10.81
CA SER A 145 4.22 8.77 -10.61
C SER A 145 4.45 8.00 -11.92
N VAL A 146 5.17 6.88 -11.84
CA VAL A 146 5.45 5.99 -12.97
C VAL A 146 4.38 4.91 -13.08
N GLN A 147 3.58 4.67 -12.04
CA GLN A 147 2.53 3.65 -12.02
C GLN A 147 1.30 4.16 -11.26
N PHE A 148 0.14 3.58 -11.54
CA PHE A 148 -1.09 3.88 -10.81
C PHE A 148 -1.95 2.63 -10.63
N VAL A 149 -2.80 2.66 -9.60
CA VAL A 149 -3.68 1.53 -9.25
C VAL A 149 -5.09 1.73 -9.81
N ALA A 150 -5.76 2.83 -9.46
CA ALA A 150 -7.11 3.12 -9.92
C ALA A 150 -7.11 4.17 -11.06
N HIS A 151 -6.66 5.39 -10.77
CA HIS A 151 -6.64 6.50 -11.72
C HIS A 151 -5.23 7.06 -11.91
N PRO A 152 -4.90 7.63 -13.08
CA PRO A 152 -3.54 8.04 -13.46
C PRO A 152 -3.11 9.38 -12.81
N TRP A 153 -3.20 9.49 -11.48
CA TRP A 153 -2.77 10.68 -10.73
C TRP A 153 -1.27 10.92 -10.86
N TYR A 154 -0.90 12.13 -11.27
CA TYR A 154 0.49 12.58 -11.38
C TYR A 154 1.35 11.78 -12.37
N VAL A 155 0.71 11.13 -13.34
CA VAL A 155 1.41 10.33 -14.34
C VAL A 155 1.58 11.14 -15.62
N LYS A 156 2.83 11.35 -16.03
CA LYS A 156 3.16 12.04 -17.28
C LYS A 156 2.65 11.25 -18.49
N PRO A 157 1.84 11.85 -19.39
CA PRO A 157 1.39 11.19 -20.59
C PRO A 157 2.58 10.94 -21.51
N SER A 158 2.79 9.68 -21.89
CA SER A 158 3.79 9.27 -22.87
C SER A 158 3.13 8.50 -24.01
N PHE A 159 3.83 8.38 -25.13
CA PHE A 159 3.31 7.62 -26.28
C PHE A 159 2.96 6.17 -25.89
N SER A 160 3.84 5.49 -25.14
CA SER A 160 3.58 4.14 -24.66
C SER A 160 2.40 4.08 -23.68
N TRP A 161 2.23 5.10 -22.83
CA TRP A 161 1.10 5.17 -21.90
C TRP A 161 -0.23 5.35 -22.64
N ARG A 162 -0.25 6.09 -23.75
CA ARG A 162 -1.47 6.41 -24.50
C ARG A 162 -1.86 5.40 -25.57
N TYR A 163 -0.89 4.72 -26.18
CA TYR A 163 -1.11 3.86 -27.35
C TYR A 163 -0.60 2.43 -27.18
N GLY A 164 0.01 2.09 -26.04
CA GLY A 164 0.46 0.73 -25.77
C GLY A 164 -0.69 -0.25 -25.54
N ILE A 165 -0.37 -1.56 -25.60
CA ILE A 165 -1.33 -2.66 -25.37
C ILE A 165 -2.07 -2.50 -24.02
N LYS A 166 -1.33 -2.09 -22.97
CA LYS A 166 -1.92 -1.81 -21.66
C LYS A 166 -2.96 -0.69 -21.70
N ALA A 167 -2.71 0.35 -22.49
CA ALA A 167 -3.64 1.47 -22.65
C ALA A 167 -4.94 1.02 -23.33
N LEU A 168 -4.82 0.17 -24.35
CA LEU A 168 -5.97 -0.43 -25.04
C LEU A 168 -6.80 -1.28 -24.07
N LEU A 169 -6.16 -2.21 -23.35
CA LEU A 169 -6.86 -3.06 -22.36
C LEU A 169 -7.53 -2.24 -21.26
N LEU A 170 -6.87 -1.19 -20.79
CA LEU A 170 -7.41 -0.30 -19.77
C LEU A 170 -8.66 0.44 -20.26
N ARG A 171 -8.64 0.97 -21.49
CA ARG A 171 -9.81 1.60 -22.11
C ARG A 171 -10.95 0.61 -22.32
N LEU A 172 -10.67 -0.62 -22.74
CA LEU A 172 -11.67 -1.69 -22.88
C LEU A 172 -12.30 -2.06 -21.53
N ALA A 173 -11.54 -2.00 -20.44
CA ALA A 173 -12.05 -2.19 -19.09
C ALA A 173 -12.83 -0.98 -18.54
N GLY A 174 -12.88 0.15 -19.26
CA GLY A 174 -13.50 1.40 -18.82
C GLY A 174 -12.63 2.27 -17.91
N GLY A 175 -11.34 1.93 -17.78
CA GLY A 175 -10.35 2.69 -17.02
C GLY A 175 -9.84 3.93 -17.77
N LYS A 176 -9.09 4.77 -17.06
CA LYS A 176 -8.55 6.05 -17.57
C LYS A 176 -7.05 5.96 -17.82
N VAL A 177 -6.61 6.51 -18.94
CA VAL A 177 -5.21 6.56 -19.34
C VAL A 177 -4.60 7.92 -18.98
N PRO A 178 -3.28 8.03 -18.70
CA PRO A 178 -2.65 9.32 -18.44
C PRO A 178 -2.94 10.36 -19.53
N GLY A 179 -3.38 11.55 -19.12
CA GLY A 179 -3.81 12.63 -20.00
C GLY A 179 -5.23 12.49 -20.56
N ASP A 180 -6.03 11.52 -20.10
CA ASP A 180 -7.48 11.55 -20.26
C ASP A 180 -8.09 12.55 -19.24
N ASP A 181 -9.24 13.14 -19.58
CA ASP A 181 -9.93 14.16 -18.75
C ASP A 181 -9.09 15.44 -18.50
N GLY A 182 -8.16 15.77 -19.41
CA GLY A 182 -7.38 17.01 -19.37
C GLY A 182 -6.41 17.08 -18.19
N THR A 183 -6.52 18.12 -17.37
CA THR A 183 -5.68 18.36 -16.19
C THR A 183 -6.22 17.73 -14.91
N ARG A 184 -7.36 17.02 -14.96
CA ARG A 184 -8.03 16.47 -13.76
C ARG A 184 -7.09 15.62 -12.89
N TYR A 185 -6.27 14.79 -13.53
CA TYR A 185 -5.34 13.89 -12.83
C TYR A 185 -3.93 14.48 -12.65
N GLN A 186 -3.75 15.77 -12.90
CA GLN A 186 -2.50 16.51 -12.72
C GLN A 186 -1.29 15.86 -13.40
N PRO A 187 -1.30 15.64 -14.73
CA PRO A 187 -0.20 15.02 -15.46
C PRO A 187 1.14 15.78 -15.37
N GLU A 188 1.12 17.04 -14.94
CA GLU A 188 2.28 17.88 -14.65
C GLU A 188 3.08 17.43 -13.42
N GLY A 189 2.57 16.50 -12.62
CA GLY A 189 3.21 16.01 -11.41
C GLY A 189 2.92 16.90 -10.20
N TYR A 190 3.50 16.56 -9.06
CA TYR A 190 3.23 17.25 -7.79
C TYR A 190 4.50 17.70 -7.08
N VAL A 191 4.32 18.69 -6.20
CA VAL A 191 5.24 18.98 -5.09
C VAL A 191 4.56 18.50 -3.81
N ILE A 192 5.32 18.06 -2.81
CA ILE A 192 4.78 17.46 -1.57
C ILE A 192 3.66 18.31 -0.92
N PRO A 193 3.76 19.64 -0.79
CA PRO A 193 2.70 20.46 -0.19
C PRO A 193 1.42 20.55 -1.04
N GLU A 194 1.47 20.21 -2.33
CA GLU A 194 0.34 20.29 -3.25
C GLU A 194 -0.47 18.98 -3.31
N ILE A 195 -0.04 17.93 -2.60
CA ILE A 195 -0.71 16.64 -2.60
C ILE A 195 -1.99 16.73 -1.78
N GLY A 196 -3.10 16.27 -2.37
CA GLY A 196 -4.35 16.02 -1.66
C GLY A 196 -5.56 16.69 -2.31
N PRO A 197 -6.71 16.67 -1.62
CA PRO A 197 -7.89 17.40 -2.06
C PRO A 197 -7.62 18.90 -2.19
N GLU A 198 -8.27 19.58 -3.14
CA GLU A 198 -8.05 21.02 -3.41
C GLU A 198 -8.14 21.91 -2.14
N VAL A 199 -9.03 21.56 -1.20
CA VAL A 199 -9.24 22.31 0.05
C VAL A 199 -8.04 22.21 1.01
N LEU A 200 -7.23 21.17 0.89
CA LEU A 200 -6.07 20.88 1.75
C LEU A 200 -4.74 21.21 1.09
N LYS A 201 -4.72 21.52 -0.21
CA LYS A 201 -3.49 21.87 -0.91
C LYS A 201 -2.82 23.09 -0.28
N GLY A 202 -1.51 23.00 -0.08
CA GLY A 202 -0.67 24.05 0.48
C GLY A 202 -0.80 24.24 2.00
N LYS A 203 -1.64 23.46 2.68
CA LYS A 203 -1.80 23.53 4.15
C LYS A 203 -0.83 22.57 4.85
N GLY A 204 -0.43 22.92 6.07
CA GLY A 204 0.42 22.07 6.92
C GLY A 204 1.91 22.05 6.56
N SER A 205 2.38 22.96 5.69
CA SER A 205 3.81 23.03 5.32
C SER A 205 4.71 23.35 6.52
N ALA A 206 4.30 24.26 7.39
CA ALA A 206 5.04 24.61 8.60
C ALA A 206 5.14 23.42 9.58
N GLU A 207 4.04 22.69 9.78
CA GLU A 207 4.01 21.48 10.62
C GLU A 207 4.90 20.38 10.03
N MET A 208 4.84 20.18 8.71
CA MET A 208 5.66 19.21 8.00
C MET A 208 7.16 19.53 8.11
N GLU A 209 7.57 20.79 7.95
CA GLU A 209 8.98 21.17 8.10
C GLU A 209 9.46 21.09 9.56
N ALA A 210 8.62 21.47 10.53
CA ALA A 210 8.92 21.31 11.95
C ALA A 210 9.11 19.82 12.31
N GLU A 211 8.22 18.97 11.83
CA GLU A 211 8.28 17.52 12.04
C GLU A 211 9.50 16.90 11.33
N ARG A 212 9.79 17.35 10.11
CA ARG A 212 10.99 16.93 9.38
C ARG A 212 12.27 17.33 10.13
N ALA A 213 12.32 18.54 10.67
CA ALA A 213 13.44 19.00 11.50
C ALA A 213 13.59 18.13 12.76
N ARG A 214 12.48 17.86 13.47
CA ARG A 214 12.45 16.97 14.64
C ARG A 214 12.95 15.56 14.31
N LEU A 215 12.44 14.96 13.25
CA LEU A 215 12.83 13.61 12.83
C LEU A 215 14.31 13.59 12.45
N SER A 216 14.76 14.52 11.58
CA SER A 216 16.16 14.60 11.11
C SER A 216 17.18 14.84 12.22
N ALA A 217 16.79 15.50 13.32
CA ALA A 217 17.63 15.66 14.50
C ALA A 217 17.86 14.33 15.25
N ASN A 218 17.02 13.30 15.03
CA ASN A 218 17.18 12.02 15.69
C ASN A 218 18.31 11.21 15.03
N PRO A 219 19.42 10.94 15.75
CA PRO A 219 20.57 10.19 15.19
C PRO A 219 20.23 8.74 14.85
N ARG A 220 19.05 8.24 15.26
CA ARG A 220 18.54 6.91 14.92
C ARG A 220 17.96 6.80 13.50
N LEU A 221 17.82 7.89 12.74
CA LEU A 221 17.40 7.85 11.33
C LEU A 221 18.44 7.23 10.38
N GLY A 222 19.59 6.77 10.89
CA GLY A 222 20.53 5.95 10.14
C GLY A 222 19.96 4.58 9.75
N CYS A 223 20.78 3.75 9.12
CA CYS A 223 20.37 2.39 8.75
C CYS A 223 19.91 1.63 10.01
N PRO A 224 18.67 1.10 10.05
CA PRO A 224 18.12 0.40 11.23
C PRO A 224 18.83 -0.92 11.55
N PHE A 225 19.87 -1.26 10.79
CA PHE A 225 20.74 -2.40 10.99
C PHE A 225 22.19 -2.00 11.33
N SER A 226 22.52 -0.70 11.35
CA SER A 226 23.88 -0.20 11.59
C SER A 226 24.22 0.01 13.06
N ARG A 227 23.21 0.15 13.92
CA ARG A 227 23.36 0.24 15.37
C ARG A 227 22.26 -0.61 16.00
N TRP A 228 22.67 -1.65 16.71
CA TRP A 228 21.91 -2.19 17.82
C TRP A 228 22.31 -1.40 19.06
#